data_AF-A0A0C2HL05-F1
#
_entry.id   AF-A0A0C2HL05-F1
#
_cell.length_a   1.000
_cell.length_b   1.000
_cell.length_c   1.000
_cell.angle_alpha   90.00
_cell.angle_beta   90.00
_cell.angle_gamma   90.00
#
_symmetry.space_group_name_H-M   'P 1'
#
loop_
_entity.id
_entity.type
_entity.pdbx_description
1 polymer ?
#
loop_
_entity_poly.entity_id
_entity_poly.type
_entity_poly.pdbx_seq_one_letter_code
_entity_poly.pdbx_strand_id
1 'polypeptide(L)' 'MQICALCEEQAKKSRNGKPHDSLVKIDDPRIFKGKKPRGFEEQDYQCQTCNAKFTQSTDKNDLAWTLWRG' A
#
# COMPACT_ATOMS: atom_id res chain seq x y z
N MET A 1 2.40 -16.73 7.27
CA MET A 1 3.37 -15.93 6.49
C MET A 1 4.12 -15.03 7.47
N GLN A 2 5.45 -15.10 7.52
CA GLN A 2 6.25 -14.18 8.32
C GLN A 2 6.66 -12.99 7.44
N ILE A 3 6.10 -11.82 7.72
CA ILE A 3 6.57 -10.55 7.16
C ILE A 3 7.61 -9.96 8.12
N CYS A 4 8.51 -9.11 7.64
CA CYS A 4 9.48 -8.46 8.51
C CYS A 4 8.80 -7.45 9.45
N ALA A 5 9.44 -7.14 10.59
CA ALA A 5 8.91 -6.18 11.57
C ALA A 5 8.54 -4.82 10.96
N LEU A 6 9.30 -4.35 9.95
CA LEU A 6 8.99 -3.12 9.23
C LEU A 6 7.67 -3.20 8.46
N CYS A 7 7.37 -4.37 7.87
CA CYS A 7 6.10 -4.63 7.19
C CYS A 7 4.93 -4.79 8.16
N GLU A 8 5.16 -5.33 9.36
CA GLU A 8 4.13 -5.37 10.42
C GLU A 8 3.71 -3.96 10.84
N GLU A 9 4.69 -3.07 10.99
CA GLU A 9 4.44 -1.65 11.27
C GLU A 9 3.84 -0.93 10.06
N GLN A 10 4.24 -1.30 8.84
CA GLN A 10 3.68 -0.75 7.60
C GLN A 10 2.17 -0.98 7.52
N ALA A 11 1.70 -2.18 7.87
CA ALA A 11 0.27 -2.52 7.84
C ALA A 11 -0.58 -1.67 8.81
N LYS A 12 0.03 -1.07 9.83
CA LYS A 12 -0.65 -0.23 10.83
C LYS A 12 -0.65 1.26 10.46
N LYS A 13 0.09 1.65 9.41
CA LYS A 13 0.21 3.06 9.03
C LYS A 13 -1.10 3.61 8.48
N SER A 14 -1.29 4.92 8.67
CA SER A 14 -2.38 5.65 8.02
C SER A 14 -2.09 5.90 6.54
N ARG A 15 -3.09 6.42 5.83
CA ARG A 15 -3.03 6.77 4.40
C ARG A 15 -1.82 7.64 4.03
N ASN A 16 -1.42 8.52 4.94
CA ASN A 16 -0.32 9.46 4.74
C ASN A 16 1.03 8.92 5.22
N GLY A 17 1.06 7.72 5.81
CA GLY A 17 2.28 7.06 6.22
C GLY A 17 3.14 6.73 4.99
N LYS A 18 4.44 7.05 5.05
CA LYS A 18 5.36 6.71 3.96
C LYS A 18 5.71 5.21 3.99
N PRO A 19 5.96 4.58 2.83
CA PRO A 19 6.60 3.27 2.79
C PRO A 19 7.93 3.30 3.56
N HIS A 20 8.29 2.20 4.22
CA HIS A 20 9.64 2.03 4.76
C HIS A 20 10.64 1.76 3.65
N ASP A 21 11.94 1.84 3.95
CA ASP A 21 13.00 1.85 2.94
C ASP A 21 13.04 0.59 2.05
N SER A 22 12.76 -0.59 2.62
CA SER A 22 12.72 -1.82 1.83
C SER A 22 11.47 -2.02 0.95
N LEU A 23 10.50 -1.10 0.97
CA LEU A 23 9.26 -1.20 0.20
C LEU A 23 9.40 -0.43 -1.13
N VAL A 24 9.50 -1.14 -2.25
CA VAL A 24 9.66 -0.53 -3.59
C VAL A 24 8.36 -0.58 -4.37
N LYS A 25 8.09 0.43 -5.18
CA LYS A 25 6.96 0.44 -6.12
C LYS A 25 7.21 -0.58 -7.23
N ILE A 26 6.22 -1.42 -7.52
CA ILE A 26 6.36 -2.49 -8.53
C ILE A 26 5.57 -2.21 -9.82
N ASP A 27 4.50 -1.43 -9.73
CA ASP A 27 3.63 -1.11 -10.86
C ASP A 27 3.31 0.39 -10.90
N ASP A 28 2.77 0.85 -12.04
CA ASP A 28 2.22 2.20 -12.13
C ASP A 28 0.99 2.36 -11.22
N PRO A 29 0.75 3.57 -10.68
CA PRO A 29 -0.42 3.83 -9.85
C PRO A 29 -1.72 3.61 -10.64
N ARG A 30 -2.63 2.83 -10.07
CA ARG A 30 -3.96 2.56 -10.60
C ARG A 30 -4.87 3.73 -10.23
N ILE A 31 -5.25 4.54 -11.22
CA ILE A 31 -6.06 5.74 -11.02
C ILE A 31 -7.54 5.44 -11.22
N PHE A 32 -8.33 5.55 -10.15
CA PHE A 32 -9.78 5.38 -10.16
C PHE A 32 -10.47 6.74 -10.22
N LYS A 33 -10.90 7.13 -11.42
CA LYS A 33 -11.58 8.42 -11.65
C LYS A 33 -13.10 8.27 -11.39
N GLY A 34 -13.55 8.71 -10.23
CA GLY A 34 -14.98 8.87 -9.92
C GLY A 34 -15.54 10.25 -10.31
N LYS A 35 -16.83 10.49 -10.01
CA LYS A 35 -17.46 11.81 -10.18
C LYS A 35 -16.79 12.80 -9.21
N LYS A 36 -16.23 13.90 -9.72
CA LYS A 36 -15.55 14.93 -8.90
C LYS A 36 -16.37 15.27 -7.66
N PRO A 37 -15.75 15.34 -6.46
CA PRO A 37 -14.30 15.26 -6.17
C PRO A 37 -13.77 13.85 -5.88
N ARG A 38 -14.55 12.79 -6.12
CA ARG A 38 -14.33 11.45 -5.55
C ARG A 38 -13.46 10.53 -6.43
N GLY A 39 -12.24 10.94 -6.73
CA GLY A 39 -11.22 10.06 -7.31
C GLY A 39 -10.27 9.53 -6.23
N PHE A 40 -9.70 8.35 -6.44
CA PHE A 40 -8.62 7.81 -5.62
C PHE A 40 -7.61 7.07 -6.50
N GLU A 41 -6.45 6.78 -5.95
CA GLU A 41 -5.38 6.04 -6.60
C GLU A 41 -4.90 4.93 -5.68
N GLU A 42 -4.50 3.82 -6.29
CA GLU A 42 -3.87 2.71 -5.59
C GLU A 42 -2.46 2.50 -6.14
N GLN A 43 -1.49 2.30 -5.25
CA GLN A 43 -0.10 2.05 -5.61
C GLN A 43 0.36 0.74 -4.98
N ASP A 44 0.87 -0.16 -5.81
CA ASP A 44 1.39 -1.44 -5.35
C ASP A 44 2.89 -1.34 -5.02
N TYR A 45 3.26 -1.98 -3.92
CA TYR A 45 4.61 -2.05 -3.41
C TYR A 45 4.99 -3.49 -3.08
N GLN A 46 6.28 -3.80 -3.21
CA GLN A 46 6.86 -5.06 -2.77
C GLN A 46 8.02 -4.80 -1.80
N CYS A 47 8.03 -5.52 -0.69
CA CYS A 47 9.15 -5.49 0.23
C CYS A 47 10.30 -6.34 -0.32
N GLN A 48 11.48 -5.76 -0.49
CA GLN A 48 12.67 -6.49 -0.94
C GLN A 48 13.25 -7.43 0.14
N THR A 49 12.89 -7.24 1.42
CA THR A 49 13.39 -8.06 2.53
C THR A 49 12.58 -9.34 2.73
N CYS A 50 11.25 -9.26 2.63
CA CYS A 50 10.36 -10.40 2.91
C CYS A 50 9.46 -10.78 1.73
N ASN A 51 9.57 -10.10 0.59
CA ASN A 51 8.74 -10.28 -0.62
C ASN A 51 7.23 -10.08 -0.41
N ALA A 52 6.81 -9.52 0.73
CA ALA A 52 5.43 -9.15 0.98
C ALA A 52 4.98 -8.05 0.00
N LYS A 53 3.74 -8.15 -0.48
CA LYS A 53 3.12 -7.16 -1.35
C LYS A 53 2.08 -6.34 -0.61
N PHE A 54 2.06 -5.04 -0.86
CA PHE A 54 1.14 -4.10 -0.26
C PHE A 54 0.48 -3.25 -1.34
N THR A 55 -0.80 -2.98 -1.18
CA THR A 55 -1.48 -1.91 -1.92
C THR A 55 -1.68 -0.73 -0.98
N GLN A 56 -1.18 0.44 -1.37
CA GLN A 56 -1.50 1.70 -0.73
C GLN A 56 -2.70 2.34 -1.44
N SER A 57 -3.81 2.55 -0.74
CA SER A 57 -4.99 3.21 -1.28
C SER A 57 -5.10 4.64 -0.77
N THR A 58 -5.41 5.60 -1.65
CA THR A 58 -5.77 6.96 -1.24
C THR A 58 -7.26 7.13 -1.01
N ASP A 59 -8.09 6.08 -1.14
CA ASP A 59 -9.49 6.18 -0.76
C ASP A 59 -9.62 6.33 0.77
N LYS A 60 -10.52 7.20 1.21
CA LYS A 60 -10.85 7.40 2.62
C LYS A 60 -11.71 6.26 3.18
N ASN A 61 -12.36 5.48 2.32
CA ASN A 61 -13.24 4.38 2.72
C ASN A 61 -12.52 3.02 2.72
N ASP A 62 -11.25 2.98 2.32
CA ASP A 62 -10.47 1.76 2.16
C ASP A 62 -9.37 1.66 3.23
N LEU A 63 -8.79 0.47 3.37
CA LEU A 63 -7.58 0.28 4.15
C LEU A 63 -6.42 1.00 3.47
N ALA A 64 -5.75 1.87 4.22
CA ALA A 64 -4.62 2.64 3.73
C ALA A 64 -3.48 1.77 3.18
N TRP A 65 -3.23 0.62 3.83
CA TRP A 65 -2.16 -0.32 3.49
C TRP A 65 -2.68 -1.75 3.57
N THR A 66 -3.00 -2.33 2.43
CA THR A 66 -3.53 -3.70 2.33
C THR A 66 -2.40 -4.67 2.03
N LEU A 67 -2.06 -5.53 3.00
CA LEU A 67 -1.13 -6.64 2.82
C LEU A 67 -1.79 -7.75 2.01
N TRP A 68 -1.18 -8.17 0.90
CA TRP A 68 -1.66 -9.28 0.10
C TRP A 68 -1.41 -10.59 0.85
N ARG A 69 -2.50 -11.27 1.21
CA ARG A 69 -2.46 -12.64 1.72
C ARG A 69 -2.85 -13.53 0.54
N GLY A 70 -1.84 -14.03 -0.17
CA GLY A 70 -2.02 -15.06 -1.20
C GLY A 70 -2.53 -16.36 -0.61
#